data_AF-A0A2E5YPF4-F1
#
_entry.id   AF-A0A2E5YPF4-F1
#
_cell.length_a   1.000
_cell.length_b   1.000
_cell.length_c   1.000
_cell.angle_alpha   90.00
_cell.angle_beta   90.00
_cell.angle_gamma   90.00
#
_symmetry.space_group_name_H-M   'P 1'
#
loop_
_entity.id
_entity.type
_entity.pdbx_description
1 polymer ?
#
loop_
_entity_poly.entity_id
_entity_poly.type
_entity_poly.pdbx_seq_one_letter_code
_entity_poly.pdbx_strand_id
1 'polypeptide(L)'
;MEPTWLNTLIVDAEEHRWCTRPNCTTCGAGDLRSCVFSEAMELAGLEVPEPAETSPRRLIETLQPVQRAAVFEQIVRGLRGVDRSAARAGSALRTILMDLHPPLMKWGVPESLSERLNGTFAGQEFDAMQAHSASLADERARRAEYEGPKAVAERREARRVARERRLQQRLEKKTARDKTLVELAALSGMKRLVKIAGYRPLISLESIPDHLVPLDADCRSLDVEAREGLIALIARRRGAWGRLRRQLIALRPESDASSHASFDRSR
;
A
#
# COMPACT_ATOMS: atom_id res chain seq x y z
N MET A 1 -23.23 -42.51 8.71
CA MET A 1 -21.86 -42.65 9.24
C MET A 1 -21.93 -42.13 10.66
N GLU A 2 -21.53 -42.91 11.65
CA GLU A 2 -21.47 -42.40 13.02
C GLU A 2 -20.39 -41.32 13.12
N PRO A 3 -20.63 -40.23 13.86
CA PRO A 3 -19.62 -39.20 14.08
C PRO A 3 -18.40 -39.82 14.77
N THR A 4 -17.20 -39.44 14.34
CA THR A 4 -15.98 -39.88 15.02
C THR A 4 -15.88 -39.25 16.41
N TRP A 5 -15.11 -39.87 17.30
CA TRP A 5 -14.81 -39.29 18.61
C TRP A 5 -14.31 -37.84 18.52
N LEU A 6 -13.53 -37.52 17.48
CA LEU A 6 -13.01 -36.18 17.27
C LEU A 6 -14.08 -35.20 16.77
N ASN A 7 -15.06 -35.65 15.98
CA ASN A 7 -16.21 -34.81 15.62
C ASN A 7 -17.04 -34.47 16.86
N THR A 8 -17.32 -35.47 17.71
CA THR A 8 -18.04 -35.25 18.97
C THR A 8 -17.30 -34.25 19.85
N LEU A 9 -15.99 -34.43 20.05
CA LEU A 9 -15.18 -33.52 20.85
C LEU A 9 -15.15 -32.10 20.29
N ILE A 10 -15.08 -31.93 18.96
CA ILE A 10 -15.13 -30.60 18.34
C ILE A 10 -16.48 -29.92 18.59
N VAL A 11 -17.58 -30.67 18.52
CA VAL A 11 -18.92 -30.15 18.86
C VAL A 11 -19.01 -29.80 20.35
N ASP A 12 -18.53 -30.67 21.23
CA ASP A 12 -18.49 -30.42 22.67
C ASP A 12 -17.69 -29.17 23.02
N ALA A 13 -16.57 -28.94 22.32
CA ALA A 13 -15.77 -27.74 22.49
C ALA A 13 -16.54 -26.46 22.17
N GLU A 14 -17.43 -26.49 21.18
CA GLU A 14 -18.31 -25.35 20.87
C GLU A 14 -19.40 -25.19 21.94
N GLU A 15 -20.06 -26.29 22.33
CA GLU A 15 -21.14 -26.28 23.34
C GLU A 15 -20.65 -25.77 24.70
N HIS A 16 -19.45 -26.19 25.11
CA HIS A 16 -18.81 -25.79 26.36
C HIS A 16 -18.00 -24.49 26.23
N ARG A 17 -18.00 -23.86 25.05
CA ARG A 17 -17.28 -22.60 24.76
C ARG A 17 -15.79 -22.67 25.07
N TRP A 18 -15.16 -23.80 24.81
CA TRP A 18 -13.71 -23.95 24.92
C TRP A 18 -13.00 -23.02 23.94
N CYS A 19 -11.81 -22.56 24.32
CA CYS A 19 -11.00 -21.81 23.40
C CYS A 19 -10.42 -22.74 22.33
N THR A 20 -10.78 -22.51 21.08
CA THR A 20 -10.31 -23.28 19.92
C THR A 20 -9.29 -22.50 19.09
N ARG A 21 -8.86 -21.32 19.55
CA ARG A 21 -7.98 -20.42 18.79
C ARG A 21 -6.53 -20.92 18.82
N PRO A 22 -5.89 -21.09 17.65
CA PRO A 22 -4.46 -21.36 17.61
C PRO A 22 -3.66 -20.23 18.26
N ASN A 23 -2.62 -20.59 19.03
CA ASN A 23 -1.71 -19.65 19.71
C ASN A 23 -2.40 -18.63 20.64
N CYS A 24 -3.53 -18.97 21.26
CA CYS A 24 -4.13 -18.13 22.30
C CYS A 24 -3.13 -17.93 23.45
N THR A 25 -2.72 -16.70 23.72
CA THR A 25 -1.76 -16.39 24.80
C THR A 25 -2.42 -16.32 26.18
N THR A 26 -3.75 -16.31 26.25
CA THR A 26 -4.50 -16.23 27.52
C THR A 26 -4.71 -17.60 28.13
N CYS A 27 -5.37 -18.52 27.41
CA CYS A 27 -5.70 -19.85 27.91
C CYS A 27 -5.05 -20.98 27.10
N GLY A 28 -4.36 -20.67 26.00
CA GLY A 28 -3.64 -21.66 25.21
C GLY A 28 -4.49 -22.84 24.77
N ALA A 29 -5.79 -22.66 24.50
CA ALA A 29 -6.69 -23.76 24.13
C ALA A 29 -6.56 -25.00 25.05
N GLY A 30 -6.34 -24.77 26.36
CA GLY A 30 -5.99 -25.79 27.33
C GLY A 30 -7.00 -26.92 27.42
N ASP A 31 -8.29 -26.59 27.49
CA ASP A 31 -9.37 -27.58 27.60
C ASP A 31 -9.45 -28.47 26.36
N LEU A 32 -9.51 -27.86 25.17
CA LEU A 32 -9.51 -28.58 23.90
C LEU A 32 -8.32 -29.54 23.80
N ARG A 33 -7.11 -29.04 24.08
CA ARG A 33 -5.89 -29.85 24.02
C ARG A 33 -5.95 -31.01 25.02
N SER A 34 -6.41 -30.75 26.23
CA SER A 34 -6.52 -31.77 27.27
C SER A 34 -7.46 -32.88 26.86
N CYS A 35 -8.66 -32.56 26.42
CA CYS A 35 -9.62 -33.56 25.96
C CYS A 35 -9.10 -34.34 24.75
N VAL A 36 -8.49 -33.68 23.76
CA VAL A 36 -7.97 -34.38 22.56
C VAL A 36 -6.90 -35.40 22.93
N PHE A 37 -5.97 -35.04 23.80
CA PHE A 37 -4.87 -35.92 24.18
C PHE A 37 -5.30 -37.01 25.17
N SER A 38 -6.16 -36.70 26.14
CA SER A 38 -6.72 -37.68 27.06
C SER A 38 -7.51 -38.75 26.31
N GLU A 39 -8.45 -38.36 25.45
CA GLU A 39 -9.26 -39.29 24.66
C GLU A 39 -8.38 -40.17 23.76
N ALA A 40 -7.36 -39.59 23.10
CA ALA A 40 -6.43 -40.34 22.27
C ALA A 40 -5.56 -41.33 23.09
N MET A 41 -5.23 -41.00 24.35
CA MET A 41 -4.52 -41.89 25.26
C MET A 41 -5.42 -43.06 25.70
N GLU A 42 -6.68 -42.81 26.05
CA GLU A 42 -7.63 -43.86 26.42
C GLU A 42 -7.85 -44.84 25.26
N LEU A 43 -8.06 -44.31 24.05
CA LEU A 43 -8.20 -45.11 22.84
C LEU A 43 -6.92 -45.88 22.47
N ALA A 44 -5.76 -45.43 22.94
CA ALA A 44 -4.49 -46.14 22.81
C ALA A 44 -4.26 -47.18 23.93
N GLY A 45 -5.19 -47.32 24.88
CA GLY A 45 -5.08 -48.22 26.03
C GLY A 45 -4.08 -47.74 27.08
N LEU A 46 -3.83 -46.43 27.15
CA LEU A 46 -2.95 -45.82 28.13
C LEU A 46 -3.76 -45.23 29.28
N GLU A 47 -3.16 -45.27 30.47
CA GLU A 47 -3.71 -44.59 31.64
C GLU A 47 -3.65 -43.07 31.42
N VAL A 48 -4.79 -42.41 31.53
CA VAL A 48 -4.86 -40.95 31.56
C VAL A 48 -4.62 -40.51 32.99
N PRO A 49 -3.51 -39.81 33.28
CA PRO A 49 -3.29 -39.30 34.62
C PRO A 49 -4.40 -38.31 34.98
N GLU A 50 -4.83 -38.34 36.24
CA GLU A 50 -5.79 -37.37 36.77
C GLU A 50 -5.36 -35.93 36.43
N PRO A 51 -6.31 -34.99 36.28
CA PRO A 51 -6.04 -33.62 35.86
C PRO A 51 -5.18 -32.87 36.89
N ALA A 52 -3.89 -33.13 36.87
CA ALA A 52 -2.90 -32.60 37.78
C ALA A 52 -1.95 -31.69 37.00
N GLU A 53 -2.30 -30.39 36.93
CA GLU A 53 -1.47 -29.21 36.65
C GLU A 53 -0.53 -29.21 35.42
N THR A 54 -0.47 -30.32 34.69
CA THR A 54 0.54 -30.60 33.68
C THR A 54 -0.11 -30.51 32.33
N SER A 55 0.40 -29.62 31.48
CA SER A 55 -0.02 -29.52 30.10
C SER A 55 -0.01 -30.92 29.45
N PRO A 56 -1.09 -31.35 28.77
CA PRO A 56 -1.16 -32.65 28.09
C PRO A 56 0.00 -32.90 27.12
N ARG A 57 0.51 -31.81 26.52
CA ARG A 57 1.69 -31.85 25.67
C ARG A 57 2.94 -32.30 26.43
N ARG A 58 3.09 -31.93 27.70
CA ARG A 58 4.18 -32.41 28.57
C ARG A 58 3.99 -33.86 28.96
N LEU A 59 2.75 -34.33 29.16
CA LEU A 59 2.47 -35.74 29.44
C LEU A 59 2.95 -36.63 28.30
N ILE A 60 2.69 -36.24 27.05
CA ILE A 60 3.18 -36.97 25.87
C ILE A 60 4.70 -37.05 25.81
N GLU A 61 5.42 -36.01 26.26
CA GLU A 61 6.88 -36.02 26.28
C GLU A 61 7.46 -37.03 27.29
N THR A 62 6.67 -37.48 28.28
CA THR A 62 7.06 -38.55 29.23
C THR A 62 6.80 -39.97 28.70
N LEU A 63 6.00 -40.11 27.64
CA LEU A 63 5.64 -41.41 27.08
C LEU A 63 6.80 -42.06 26.30
N GLN A 64 6.86 -43.38 26.33
CA GLN A 64 7.77 -44.15 25.48
C GLN A 64 7.47 -43.90 23.99
N PRO A 65 8.46 -43.99 23.09
CA PRO A 65 8.24 -43.75 21.66
C PRO A 65 7.07 -44.55 21.07
N VAL A 66 6.90 -45.81 21.46
CA VAL A 66 5.79 -46.67 21.01
C VAL A 66 4.42 -46.16 21.49
N GLN A 67 4.36 -45.63 22.72
CA GLN A 67 3.13 -45.06 23.29
C GLN A 67 2.78 -43.74 22.61
N ARG A 68 3.78 -42.89 22.34
CA ARG A 68 3.60 -41.65 21.57
C ARG A 68 3.07 -41.92 20.18
N ALA A 69 3.61 -42.93 19.49
CA ALA A 69 3.13 -43.36 18.19
C ALA A 69 1.68 -43.85 18.28
N ALA A 70 1.32 -44.66 19.28
CA ALA A 70 -0.05 -45.14 19.46
C ALA A 70 -1.06 -43.98 19.66
N VAL A 71 -0.73 -43.00 20.51
CA VAL A 71 -1.55 -41.78 20.70
C VAL A 71 -1.67 -41.01 19.39
N PHE A 72 -0.56 -40.81 18.68
CA PHE A 72 -0.56 -40.14 17.37
C PHE A 72 -1.49 -40.84 16.37
N GLU A 73 -1.45 -42.18 16.28
CA GLU A 73 -2.34 -42.93 15.39
C GLU A 73 -3.81 -42.74 15.73
N GLN A 74 -4.18 -42.66 17.01
CA GLN A 74 -5.57 -42.38 17.39
C GLN A 74 -6.02 -40.98 16.97
N ILE A 75 -5.17 -39.97 17.14
CA ILE A 75 -5.45 -38.61 16.67
C ILE A 75 -5.58 -38.57 15.15
N VAL A 76 -4.65 -39.20 14.42
CA VAL A 76 -4.73 -39.31 12.95
C VAL A 76 -6.01 -40.03 12.52
N ARG A 77 -6.39 -41.12 13.19
CA ARG A 77 -7.64 -41.83 12.91
C ARG A 77 -8.86 -40.94 13.13
N GLY A 78 -8.88 -40.16 14.21
CA GLY A 78 -9.90 -39.16 14.48
C GLY A 78 -9.97 -38.12 13.36
N LEU A 79 -8.84 -37.52 13.00
CA LEU A 79 -8.71 -36.51 11.94
C LEU A 79 -9.17 -37.02 10.57
N ARG A 80 -8.86 -38.27 10.24
CA ARG A 80 -9.28 -38.86 8.95
C ARG A 80 -10.80 -38.98 8.81
N GLY A 81 -11.53 -39.09 9.92
CA GLY A 81 -12.99 -39.14 9.91
C GLY A 81 -13.67 -37.82 10.25
N VAL A 82 -12.91 -36.71 10.38
CA VAL A 82 -13.52 -35.39 10.56
C VAL A 82 -14.26 -34.99 9.30
N ASP A 83 -15.52 -34.60 9.45
CA ASP A 83 -16.35 -34.13 8.34
C ASP A 83 -16.43 -32.59 8.28
N ARG A 84 -16.93 -32.08 7.15
CA ARG A 84 -17.06 -30.64 6.91
C ARG A 84 -18.09 -29.96 7.81
N SER A 85 -19.08 -30.71 8.31
CA SER A 85 -20.14 -30.17 9.16
C SER A 85 -19.61 -29.86 10.57
N ALA A 86 -18.82 -30.77 11.15
CA ALA A 86 -18.13 -30.55 12.42
C ALA A 86 -17.07 -29.45 12.29
N ALA A 87 -16.44 -29.32 11.12
CA ALA A 87 -15.42 -28.32 10.85
C ALA A 87 -15.90 -26.88 10.64
N ARG A 88 -17.20 -26.58 10.83
CA ARG A 88 -17.64 -25.18 11.01
C ARG A 88 -16.87 -24.51 12.16
N ALA A 89 -16.36 -25.32 13.10
CA ALA A 89 -15.38 -25.01 14.13
C ALA A 89 -13.92 -24.92 13.62
N GLY A 90 -13.64 -24.36 12.43
CA GLY A 90 -12.35 -24.49 11.74
C GLY A 90 -11.10 -24.12 12.57
N SER A 91 -11.26 -23.32 13.63
CA SER A 91 -10.22 -23.02 14.61
C SER A 91 -9.72 -24.25 15.39
N ALA A 92 -10.62 -25.15 15.80
CA ALA A 92 -10.29 -26.33 16.62
C ALA A 92 -9.45 -27.33 15.82
N LEU A 93 -9.90 -27.65 14.61
CA LEU A 93 -9.18 -28.51 13.68
C LEU A 93 -7.77 -27.96 13.40
N ARG A 94 -7.65 -26.66 13.10
CA ARG A 94 -6.35 -26.02 12.88
C ARG A 94 -5.46 -26.08 14.12
N THR A 95 -6.02 -25.90 15.31
CA THR A 95 -5.26 -26.02 16.57
C THR A 95 -4.67 -27.42 16.73
N ILE A 96 -5.48 -28.46 16.51
CA ILE A 96 -5.04 -29.86 16.57
C ILE A 96 -3.95 -30.12 15.52
N LEU A 97 -4.16 -29.71 14.27
CA LEU A 97 -3.19 -29.88 13.19
C LEU A 97 -1.85 -29.16 13.48
N MET A 98 -1.90 -27.97 14.08
CA MET A 98 -0.69 -27.24 14.51
C MET A 98 0.05 -27.92 15.66
N ASP A 99 -0.67 -28.60 16.56
CA ASP A 99 -0.03 -29.32 17.66
C ASP A 99 0.70 -30.59 17.15
N LEU A 100 0.22 -31.17 16.04
CA LEU A 100 0.86 -32.29 15.36
C LEU A 100 2.01 -31.86 14.43
N HIS A 101 2.04 -30.62 13.93
CA HIS A 101 3.01 -30.16 12.93
C HIS A 101 3.61 -28.76 13.20
N PRO A 102 4.96 -28.58 13.26
CA PRO A 102 6.02 -29.58 13.44
C PRO A 102 6.27 -29.84 14.94
N PRO A 103 6.13 -31.10 15.37
CA PRO A 103 7.32 -31.78 15.90
C PRO A 103 7.26 -33.31 15.64
N LEU A 104 7.05 -33.77 14.39
CA LEU A 104 6.88 -35.20 14.08
C LEU A 104 8.02 -36.11 14.58
N MET A 105 9.27 -35.61 14.61
CA MET A 105 10.41 -36.30 15.28
C MET A 105 10.16 -36.58 16.77
N LYS A 106 9.40 -35.73 17.48
CA LYS A 106 9.03 -35.96 18.90
C LYS A 106 7.96 -37.04 19.07
N TRP A 107 7.26 -37.44 18.02
CA TRP A 107 6.24 -38.49 18.09
C TRP A 107 6.80 -39.88 17.79
N GLY A 108 8.04 -39.98 17.29
CA GLY A 108 8.67 -41.26 16.93
C GLY A 108 8.09 -41.88 15.66
N VAL A 109 7.37 -41.11 14.85
CA VAL A 109 6.74 -41.56 13.59
C VAL A 109 7.54 -40.99 12.42
N PRO A 110 8.04 -41.82 11.48
CA PRO A 110 8.91 -41.37 10.38
C PRO A 110 8.15 -40.69 9.24
N GLU A 111 6.85 -40.89 9.14
CA GLU A 111 6.01 -40.43 8.03
C GLU A 111 5.46 -39.03 8.24
N SER A 112 5.15 -38.34 7.15
CA SER A 112 4.60 -36.99 7.23
C SER A 112 3.10 -36.98 7.56
N LEU A 113 2.66 -35.94 8.25
CA LEU A 113 1.23 -35.74 8.51
C LEU A 113 0.42 -35.55 7.21
N SER A 114 1.00 -34.92 6.18
CA SER A 114 0.37 -34.78 4.86
C SER A 114 0.07 -36.13 4.21
N GLU A 115 1.01 -37.08 4.26
CA GLU A 115 0.78 -38.43 3.72
C GLU A 115 -0.34 -39.16 4.47
N ARG A 116 -0.33 -39.08 5.81
CA ARG A 116 -1.32 -39.72 6.68
C ARG A 116 -2.74 -39.17 6.51
N LEU A 117 -2.87 -37.89 6.15
CA LEU A 117 -4.16 -37.21 5.98
C LEU A 117 -4.55 -37.03 4.50
N ASN A 118 -3.78 -37.58 3.56
CA ASN A 118 -4.06 -37.46 2.14
C ASN A 118 -5.47 -37.94 1.78
N GLY A 119 -6.17 -37.17 0.95
CA GLY A 119 -7.55 -37.44 0.50
C GLY A 119 -8.63 -37.15 1.54
N THR A 120 -8.28 -36.66 2.74
CA THR A 120 -9.24 -36.32 3.80
C THR A 120 -9.49 -34.82 3.87
N PHE A 121 -10.59 -34.43 4.53
CA PHE A 121 -10.88 -33.02 4.76
C PHE A 121 -9.84 -32.35 5.68
N ALA A 122 -9.40 -33.03 6.74
CA ALA A 122 -8.32 -32.54 7.60
C ALA A 122 -7.01 -32.33 6.82
N GLY A 123 -6.71 -33.20 5.84
CA GLY A 123 -5.57 -33.04 4.94
C GLY A 123 -5.68 -31.77 4.09
N GLN A 124 -6.85 -31.48 3.53
CA GLN A 124 -7.08 -30.25 2.76
C GLN A 124 -6.85 -28.98 3.60
N GLU A 125 -7.34 -28.95 4.85
CA GLU A 125 -7.09 -27.83 5.76
C GLU A 125 -5.61 -27.73 6.13
N PHE A 126 -4.94 -28.87 6.34
CA PHE A 126 -3.51 -28.90 6.67
C PHE A 126 -2.65 -28.36 5.51
N ASP A 127 -2.94 -28.73 4.28
CA ASP A 127 -2.26 -28.21 3.09
C ASP A 127 -2.51 -26.70 2.92
N ALA A 128 -3.74 -26.23 3.17
CA ALA A 128 -4.06 -24.80 3.15
C ALA A 128 -3.27 -24.03 4.23
N MET A 129 -3.10 -24.59 5.42
CA MET A 129 -2.27 -24.00 6.48
C MET A 129 -0.80 -23.91 6.06
N GLN A 130 -0.25 -24.95 5.45
CA GLN A 130 1.13 -24.95 4.96
C GLN A 130 1.33 -23.90 3.85
N ALA A 131 0.41 -23.84 2.88
CA ALA A 131 0.44 -22.85 1.81
C ALA A 131 0.38 -21.41 2.36
N HIS A 132 -0.48 -21.16 3.36
CA HIS A 132 -0.55 -19.86 4.02
C HIS A 132 0.77 -19.52 4.74
N SER A 133 1.36 -20.47 5.46
CA SER A 133 2.65 -20.29 6.14
C SER A 133 3.78 -19.95 5.15
N ALA A 134 3.85 -20.67 4.02
CA ALA A 134 4.83 -20.40 2.96
C ALA A 134 4.64 -18.99 2.37
N SER A 135 3.39 -18.59 2.10
CA SER A 135 3.07 -17.24 1.60
C SER A 135 3.54 -16.15 2.57
N LEU A 136 3.32 -16.34 3.88
CA LEU A 136 3.81 -15.40 4.89
C LEU A 136 5.34 -15.36 4.97
N ALA A 137 6.02 -16.49 4.79
CA ALA A 137 7.48 -16.53 4.76
C ALA A 137 8.03 -15.75 3.56
N ASP A 138 7.43 -15.91 2.38
CA ASP A 138 7.80 -15.17 1.17
C ASP A 138 7.54 -13.66 1.31
N GLU A 139 6.44 -13.28 1.96
CA GLU A 139 6.18 -11.87 2.25
C GLU A 139 7.23 -11.28 3.20
N ARG A 140 7.59 -12.01 4.27
CA ARG A 140 8.65 -11.58 5.20
C ARG A 140 10.00 -11.47 4.50
N ALA A 141 10.34 -12.42 3.62
CA ALA A 141 11.59 -12.37 2.85
C ALA A 141 11.64 -11.14 1.93
N ARG A 142 10.55 -10.87 1.18
CA ARG A 142 10.43 -9.69 0.33
C ARG A 142 10.54 -8.39 1.13
N ARG A 143 9.91 -8.34 2.30
CA ARG A 143 9.98 -7.17 3.19
C ARG A 143 11.40 -6.97 3.71
N ALA A 144 12.06 -8.03 4.16
CA ALA A 144 13.43 -7.98 4.64
C ALA A 144 14.41 -7.53 3.55
N GLU A 145 14.23 -7.96 2.30
CA GLU A 145 15.01 -7.50 1.16
C GLU A 145 14.79 -6.00 0.90
N TYR A 146 13.53 -5.56 0.86
CA TYR A 146 13.20 -4.15 0.63
C TYR A 146 13.68 -3.23 1.75
N GLU A 147 13.57 -3.66 3.00
CA GLU A 147 13.99 -2.94 4.20
C GLU A 147 15.48 -3.14 4.52
N GLY A 148 16.18 -3.94 3.72
CA GLY A 148 17.60 -4.21 3.88
C GLY A 148 18.44 -2.93 3.83
N PRO A 149 19.55 -2.88 4.59
CA PRO A 149 20.34 -1.67 4.76
C PRO A 149 20.85 -1.10 3.42
N LYS A 150 21.22 -1.99 2.49
CA LYS A 150 21.66 -1.63 1.13
C LYS A 150 20.52 -0.99 0.32
N ALA A 151 19.36 -1.63 0.26
CA ALA A 151 18.20 -1.12 -0.48
C ALA A 151 17.69 0.21 0.09
N VAL A 152 17.71 0.37 1.42
CA VAL A 152 17.38 1.65 2.08
C VAL A 152 18.39 2.74 1.73
N ALA A 153 19.69 2.43 1.75
CA ALA A 153 20.75 3.38 1.40
C ALA A 153 20.63 3.85 -0.06
N GLU A 154 20.42 2.93 -1.01
CA GLU A 154 20.21 3.24 -2.43
C GLU A 154 18.99 4.15 -2.64
N ARG A 155 17.87 3.89 -1.96
CA ARG A 155 16.68 4.76 -2.05
C ARG A 155 16.92 6.14 -1.45
N ARG A 156 17.66 6.23 -0.34
CA ARG A 156 18.02 7.52 0.27
C ARG A 156 18.93 8.31 -0.66
N GLU A 157 19.90 7.65 -1.27
CA GLU A 157 20.81 8.25 -2.25
C GLU A 157 20.05 8.78 -3.47
N ALA A 158 19.22 7.94 -4.10
CA ALA A 158 18.41 8.33 -5.25
C ALA A 158 17.51 9.54 -4.93
N ARG A 159 16.92 9.60 -3.73
CA ARG A 159 16.12 10.74 -3.26
C ARG A 159 16.99 11.99 -3.07
N ARG A 160 18.22 11.85 -2.54
CA ARG A 160 19.15 12.97 -2.38
C ARG A 160 19.53 13.56 -3.73
N VAL A 161 19.98 12.74 -4.68
CA VAL A 161 20.35 13.15 -6.04
C VAL A 161 19.17 13.82 -6.74
N ALA A 162 17.96 13.25 -6.64
CA ALA A 162 16.77 13.85 -7.24
C ALA A 162 16.42 15.22 -6.62
N ARG A 163 16.62 15.38 -5.30
CA ARG A 163 16.39 16.65 -4.60
C ARG A 163 17.41 17.70 -5.02
N GLU A 164 18.69 17.33 -5.09
CA GLU A 164 19.77 18.21 -5.55
C GLU A 164 19.52 18.69 -6.98
N ARG A 165 19.16 17.79 -7.89
CA ARG A 165 18.82 18.15 -9.27
C ARG A 165 17.65 19.14 -9.35
N ARG A 166 16.59 18.92 -8.56
CA ARG A 166 15.45 19.84 -8.49
C ARG A 166 15.82 21.20 -7.91
N LEU A 167 16.70 21.22 -6.90
CA LEU A 167 17.19 22.47 -6.31
C LEU A 167 18.02 23.24 -7.33
N GLN A 168 18.94 22.56 -8.02
CA GLN A 168 19.78 23.17 -9.05
C GLN A 168 18.95 23.80 -10.17
N GLN A 169 17.95 23.07 -10.68
CA GLN A 169 17.01 23.62 -11.67
C GLN A 169 16.23 24.83 -11.17
N ARG A 170 15.86 24.87 -9.87
CA ARG A 170 15.18 26.03 -9.28
C ARG A 170 16.12 27.22 -9.16
N LEU A 171 17.38 27.00 -8.78
CA LEU A 171 18.39 28.03 -8.70
C LEU A 171 18.69 28.62 -10.09
N GLU A 172 18.88 27.78 -11.11
CA GLU A 172 19.09 28.22 -12.50
C GLU A 172 17.93 29.04 -13.03
N LYS A 173 16.69 28.59 -12.79
CA LYS A 173 15.49 29.37 -13.16
C LYS A 173 15.44 30.71 -12.42
N LYS A 174 15.79 30.72 -11.13
CA LYS A 174 15.83 31.95 -10.33
C LYS A 174 16.91 32.90 -10.83
N THR A 175 18.14 32.43 -11.06
CA THR A 175 19.24 33.27 -11.53
C THR A 175 18.98 33.83 -12.93
N ALA A 176 18.46 33.00 -13.84
CA ALA A 176 18.04 33.46 -15.17
C ALA A 176 16.97 34.56 -15.06
N ARG A 177 15.96 34.34 -14.20
CA ARG A 177 14.91 35.33 -13.96
C ARG A 177 15.44 36.63 -13.37
N ASP A 178 16.25 36.53 -12.33
CA ASP A 178 16.80 37.69 -11.62
C ASP A 178 17.72 38.50 -12.57
N LYS A 179 18.50 37.83 -13.43
CA LYS A 179 19.28 38.48 -14.51
C LYS A 179 18.37 39.24 -15.48
N THR A 180 17.28 38.63 -15.96
CA THR A 180 16.32 39.31 -16.85
C THR A 180 15.68 40.53 -16.16
N LEU A 181 15.36 40.45 -14.87
CA LEU A 181 14.78 41.56 -14.12
C LEU A 181 15.77 42.73 -13.97
N VAL A 182 17.04 42.46 -13.67
CA VAL A 182 18.10 43.48 -13.62
C VAL A 182 18.28 44.15 -14.99
N GLU A 183 18.31 43.36 -16.06
CA GLU A 183 18.40 43.90 -17.42
C GLU A 183 17.19 44.78 -17.78
N LEU A 184 15.97 44.42 -17.37
CA LEU A 184 14.78 45.24 -17.59
C LEU A 184 14.83 46.54 -16.79
N ALA A 185 15.29 46.48 -15.54
CA ALA A 185 15.41 47.66 -14.67
C ALA A 185 16.36 48.72 -15.25
N ALA A 186 17.44 48.29 -15.91
CA ALA A 186 18.43 49.18 -16.53
C ALA A 186 17.95 49.88 -17.83
N LEU A 187 16.84 49.43 -18.42
CA LEU A 187 16.33 49.98 -19.68
C LEU A 187 15.36 51.15 -19.43
N SER A 188 15.28 52.07 -20.41
CA SER A 188 14.21 53.08 -20.45
C SER A 188 12.85 52.44 -20.76
N GLY A 189 11.75 53.10 -20.41
CA GLY A 189 10.39 52.56 -20.59
C GLY A 189 10.14 51.99 -21.99
N MET A 190 10.48 52.76 -23.04
CA MET A 190 10.31 52.31 -24.43
C MET A 190 11.18 51.08 -24.77
N LYS A 191 12.44 51.05 -24.32
CA LYS A 191 13.33 49.90 -24.55
C LYS A 191 12.87 48.65 -23.79
N ARG A 192 12.31 48.79 -22.58
CA ARG A 192 11.68 47.68 -21.85
C ARG A 192 10.50 47.13 -22.63
N LEU A 193 9.65 48.02 -23.14
CA LEU A 193 8.41 47.66 -23.83
C LEU A 193 8.70 46.91 -25.14
N VAL A 194 9.68 47.36 -25.94
CA VAL A 194 10.19 46.63 -27.10
C VAL A 194 10.81 45.29 -26.70
N LYS A 195 11.63 45.25 -25.64
CA LYS A 195 12.24 44.00 -25.16
C LYS A 195 11.21 42.98 -24.70
N ILE A 196 10.14 43.40 -24.01
CA ILE A 196 9.04 42.54 -23.58
C ILE A 196 8.23 42.05 -24.79
N ALA A 197 8.00 42.89 -25.80
CA ALA A 197 7.28 42.52 -27.02
C ALA A 197 8.02 41.47 -27.86
N GLY A 198 9.35 41.59 -27.96
CA GLY A 198 10.20 40.67 -28.71
C GLY A 198 10.60 39.39 -27.96
N TYR A 199 10.36 39.29 -26.66
CA TYR A 199 10.74 38.13 -25.85
C TYR A 199 9.61 37.10 -25.76
N ARG A 200 9.77 35.93 -26.40
CA ARG A 200 9.06 34.69 -26.03
C ARG A 200 9.76 34.04 -24.81
N PRO A 201 9.04 33.37 -23.90
CA PRO A 201 9.21 33.61 -22.47
C PRO A 201 10.42 32.89 -21.86
N LEU A 202 11.42 33.67 -21.45
CA LEU A 202 12.42 33.28 -20.44
C LEU A 202 11.88 33.47 -19.01
N ILE A 203 10.90 34.36 -18.80
CA ILE A 203 10.22 34.59 -17.52
C ILE A 203 8.71 34.78 -17.72
N SER A 204 7.90 34.34 -16.75
CA SER A 204 6.46 34.66 -16.74
C SER A 204 6.28 36.16 -16.52
N LEU A 205 5.34 36.80 -17.23
CA LEU A 205 4.99 38.22 -17.00
C LEU A 205 4.60 38.50 -15.54
N GLU A 206 4.08 37.52 -14.82
CA GLU A 206 3.74 37.63 -13.39
C GLU A 206 4.97 37.79 -12.49
N SER A 207 6.15 37.42 -12.99
CA SER A 207 7.42 37.58 -12.27
C SER A 207 8.03 38.98 -12.40
N ILE A 208 7.45 39.85 -13.25
CA ILE A 208 7.91 41.23 -13.44
C ILE A 208 7.17 42.12 -12.44
N PRO A 209 7.87 42.79 -11.50
CA PRO A 209 7.27 43.72 -10.55
C PRO A 209 6.57 44.90 -11.24
N ASP A 210 5.51 45.42 -10.60
CA ASP A 210 4.69 46.53 -11.15
C ASP A 210 5.51 47.78 -11.52
N HIS A 211 6.59 48.10 -10.80
CA HIS A 211 7.45 49.26 -11.08
C HIS A 211 8.33 49.08 -12.34
N LEU A 212 8.49 47.85 -12.83
CA LEU A 212 9.20 47.57 -14.08
C LEU A 212 8.27 47.56 -15.29
N VAL A 213 6.95 47.61 -15.08
CA VAL A 213 5.97 47.73 -16.17
C VAL A 213 6.06 49.14 -16.76
N PRO A 214 6.37 49.29 -18.05
CA PRO A 214 6.64 50.58 -18.68
C PRO A 214 5.34 51.35 -19.00
N LEU A 215 4.67 51.86 -17.96
CA LEU A 215 3.44 52.66 -18.07
C LEU A 215 3.67 54.08 -18.59
N ASP A 216 4.92 54.54 -18.49
CA ASP A 216 5.44 55.83 -18.93
C ASP A 216 5.89 55.82 -20.41
N ALA A 217 5.94 54.65 -21.04
CA ALA A 217 6.40 54.52 -22.41
C ALA A 217 5.34 55.01 -23.42
N ASP A 218 5.80 55.75 -24.44
CA ASP A 218 4.94 56.14 -25.56
C ASP A 218 4.62 54.93 -26.45
N CYS A 219 3.48 54.30 -26.17
CA CYS A 219 3.00 53.12 -26.88
C CYS A 219 2.69 53.39 -28.37
N ARG A 220 2.62 54.66 -28.81
CA ARG A 220 2.38 55.02 -30.22
C ARG A 220 3.56 54.68 -31.12
N SER A 221 4.76 54.66 -30.56
CA SER A 221 6.00 54.37 -31.29
C SER A 221 6.23 52.88 -31.55
N LEU A 222 5.36 51.98 -31.06
CA LEU A 222 5.39 50.58 -31.42
C LEU A 222 4.74 50.32 -32.77
N ASP A 223 5.32 49.41 -33.55
CA ASP A 223 4.64 48.81 -34.69
C ASP A 223 3.37 48.02 -34.27
N VAL A 224 2.50 47.77 -35.24
CA VAL A 224 1.20 47.13 -35.00
C VAL A 224 1.36 45.68 -34.54
N GLU A 225 2.36 44.96 -35.05
CA GLU A 225 2.60 43.54 -34.74
C GLU A 225 3.06 43.36 -33.29
N ALA A 226 4.03 44.14 -32.83
CA ALA A 226 4.53 44.17 -31.47
C ALA A 226 3.42 44.57 -30.48
N ARG A 227 2.55 45.51 -30.87
CA ARG A 227 1.41 45.95 -30.06
C ARG A 227 0.38 44.85 -29.88
N GLU A 228 -0.02 44.19 -30.96
CA GLU A 228 -0.96 43.06 -30.91
C GLU A 228 -0.36 41.86 -30.18
N GLY A 229 0.93 41.59 -30.42
CA GLY A 229 1.70 40.58 -29.68
C GLY A 229 1.69 40.85 -28.18
N LEU A 230 1.91 42.09 -27.74
CA LEU A 230 1.83 42.48 -26.33
C LEU A 230 0.41 42.38 -25.76
N ILE A 231 -0.62 42.79 -26.49
CA ILE A 231 -2.01 42.68 -26.05
C ILE A 231 -2.38 41.21 -25.82
N ALA A 232 -2.01 40.33 -26.76
CA ALA A 232 -2.21 38.90 -26.66
C ALA A 232 -1.39 38.30 -25.50
N LEU A 233 -0.12 38.69 -25.38
CA LEU A 233 0.78 38.22 -24.34
C LEU A 233 0.28 38.61 -22.94
N ILE A 234 -0.18 39.85 -22.75
CA ILE A 234 -0.74 40.35 -21.47
C ILE A 234 -2.08 39.65 -21.16
N ALA A 235 -2.88 39.33 -22.18
CA ALA A 235 -4.17 38.66 -22.06
C ALA A 235 -5.12 39.37 -21.06
N ARG A 236 -5.66 38.65 -20.07
CA ARG A 236 -6.63 39.17 -19.09
C ARG A 236 -6.00 39.59 -17.75
N ARG A 237 -4.69 39.88 -17.72
CA ARG A 237 -3.99 40.26 -16.48
C ARG A 237 -4.47 41.61 -15.93
N ARG A 238 -4.44 41.74 -14.60
CA ARG A 238 -4.89 42.93 -13.84
C ARG A 238 -3.68 43.80 -13.43
N GLY A 239 -3.92 44.87 -12.66
CA GLY A 239 -2.85 45.73 -12.11
C GLY A 239 -2.15 46.58 -13.17
N ALA A 240 -0.83 46.76 -13.04
CA ALA A 240 -0.01 47.53 -13.97
C ALA A 240 -0.10 46.99 -15.41
N TRP A 241 -0.05 45.67 -15.59
CA TRP A 241 -0.23 45.02 -16.89
C TRP A 241 -1.59 45.32 -17.53
N GLY A 242 -2.65 45.32 -16.72
CA GLY A 242 -3.99 45.68 -17.19
C GLY A 242 -4.11 47.15 -17.61
N ARG A 243 -3.40 48.06 -16.95
CA ARG A 243 -3.30 49.48 -17.34
C ARG A 243 -2.57 49.63 -18.67
N LEU A 244 -1.41 48.99 -18.82
CA LEU A 244 -0.63 49.00 -20.06
C LEU A 244 -1.45 48.45 -21.24
N ARG A 245 -2.16 47.32 -21.03
CA ARG A 245 -3.04 46.75 -22.06
C ARG A 245 -4.12 47.73 -22.52
N ARG A 246 -4.73 48.49 -21.60
CA ARG A 246 -5.73 49.51 -21.98
C ARG A 246 -5.12 50.62 -22.82
N GLN A 247 -3.92 51.08 -22.48
CA GLN A 247 -3.19 52.07 -23.29
C GLN A 247 -2.92 51.53 -24.70
N LEU A 248 -2.47 50.27 -24.82
CA LEU A 248 -2.21 49.63 -26.11
C LEU A 248 -3.48 49.47 -26.96
N ILE A 249 -4.60 49.08 -26.35
CA ILE A 249 -5.89 48.92 -27.04
C ILE A 249 -6.46 50.26 -27.52
N ALA A 250 -6.33 51.31 -26.71
CA ALA A 250 -6.80 52.66 -27.07
C ALA A 250 -6.10 53.23 -28.30
N LEU A 251 -4.96 52.66 -28.70
CA LEU A 251 -4.20 53.04 -29.89
C LEU A 251 -4.50 52.15 -31.10
N ARG A 252 -5.43 51.19 -31.02
CA ARG A 252 -5.85 50.43 -32.20
C ARG A 252 -6.50 51.39 -33.20
N PRO A 253 -6.11 51.34 -34.50
CA PRO A 253 -6.82 52.10 -35.51
C PRO A 253 -8.29 51.67 -35.53
N GLU A 254 -9.22 52.62 -35.62
CA GLU A 254 -10.65 52.38 -35.84
C GLU A 254 -10.89 51.84 -37.26
N SER A 255 -10.37 50.66 -37.59
CA SER A 255 -10.76 49.92 -38.78
C SER A 255 -11.59 48.73 -38.33
N ASP A 256 -12.91 48.98 -38.22
CA ASP A 256 -14.03 48.03 -38.40
C ASP A 256 -15.36 48.57 -37.80
N ALA A 257 -15.51 49.90 -37.65
CA ALA A 257 -16.80 50.53 -37.38
C ALA A 257 -17.45 51.04 -38.67
N SER A 258 -17.52 50.23 -39.72
CA SER A 258 -18.32 50.49 -40.94
C SER A 258 -18.44 49.24 -41.83
N SER A 259 -19.04 48.16 -41.32
CA SER A 259 -19.59 47.07 -42.15
C SER A 259 -20.58 46.22 -41.35
N HIS A 260 -21.66 46.83 -40.86
CA HIS A 260 -22.94 46.15 -40.61
C HIS A 260 -24.01 47.19 -40.27
N ALA A 261 -24.46 47.93 -41.29
CA ALA A 261 -25.71 48.70 -41.22
C ALA A 261 -26.39 48.68 -42.60
N SER A 262 -26.82 47.48 -43.00
CA SER A 262 -27.88 47.28 -43.99
C SER A 262 -28.71 46.08 -43.54
N PHE A 263 -29.50 46.27 -42.49
CA PHE A 263 -30.64 45.40 -42.23
C PHE A 263 -31.82 46.00 -42.99
N ASP A 264 -32.12 45.35 -44.10
CA ASP A 264 -33.19 45.67 -45.03
C ASP A 264 -34.54 45.69 -44.30
N ARG A 265 -35.30 46.76 -44.51
CA ARG A 265 -36.71 46.89 -44.14
C ARG A 265 -37.48 47.04 -45.44
N SER A 266 -38.17 45.98 -45.87
CA SER A 266 -39.42 45.99 -46.65
C SER A 266 -39.86 44.52 -46.77
N ARG A 267 -41.02 44.14 -46.22
CA ARG A 267 -42.31 44.02 -46.93
C ARG A 267 -42.28 43.01 -48.06
#